data_AF-A0A917IJ15-F1
#
_entry.id   AF-A0A917IJ15-F1
#
_cell.length_a   1.000
_cell.length_b   1.000
_cell.length_c   1.000
_cell.angle_alpha   90.00
_cell.angle_beta   90.00
_cell.angle_gamma   90.00
#
_symmetry.space_group_name_H-M   'P 1'
#
loop_
_entity.id
_entity.type
_entity.pdbx_description
1 polymer ?
#
loop_
_entity_poly.entity_id
_entity_poly.type
_entity_poly.pdbx_seq_one_letter_code
_entity_poly.pdbx_strand_id
1 'polypeptide(L)'
;MNTATHNRPDKPLAGWRVLVPRGGPWGDGVAATLRARGAVPVIAPLINFAPTDDLATLEQALADLAAGQFDWVTVTSATTVDVLYAYNAKIPETTKVAAVGETTAAALSAVGYRVDLVPDRDNSAAGMARQMNELEPQPRRILTLRSELAKPVLTNSLVAAGHDVRSVVAYRTVGVPAKDSVVRDVLNGRINAILVTSGSVAQQVREQFPDIPDDTVIAAIGPRTAHDADLLGLPIRVIAPAQTIDSLIEVLADLPVPEPSAEARAVPETGPVPTGTVPTGGVAAGTAHTEALPTGAIERIDDADAPQGAGS
;
A
#
# COMPACT_ATOMS: atom_id res chain seq x y z
N MET A 1 19.14 45.99 0.70
CA MET A 1 17.96 45.14 0.46
C MET A 1 17.83 44.20 1.64
N ASN A 2 16.80 44.39 2.46
CA ASN A 2 16.56 43.61 3.67
C ASN A 2 16.20 42.16 3.31
N THR A 3 17.03 41.20 3.70
CA THR A 3 16.64 39.80 3.81
C THR A 3 15.73 39.68 5.04
N ALA A 4 14.42 39.58 4.81
CA ALA A 4 13.46 39.27 5.85
C ALA A 4 13.73 37.86 6.39
N THR A 5 14.41 37.78 7.53
CA THR A 5 14.43 36.59 8.38
C THR A 5 13.00 36.33 8.84
N HIS A 6 12.32 35.38 8.18
CA HIS A 6 11.03 34.90 8.63
C HIS A 6 11.24 34.23 9.99
N ASN A 7 10.81 34.91 11.05
CA ASN A 7 10.80 34.40 12.40
C ASN A 7 9.79 33.24 12.45
N ARG A 8 10.23 32.01 12.16
CA ARG A 8 9.37 30.83 12.32
C ARG A 8 9.03 30.71 13.81
N PRO A 9 7.74 30.59 14.18
CA PRO A 9 7.36 30.36 15.56
C PRO A 9 8.02 29.09 16.10
N ASP A 10 8.41 29.08 17.38
CA ASP A 10 9.08 27.95 18.04
C ASP A 10 8.28 26.63 17.97
N LYS A 11 6.97 26.72 17.74
CA LYS A 11 6.04 25.61 17.57
C LYS A 11 5.13 25.86 16.37
N PRO A 12 5.62 25.64 15.14
CA PRO A 12 4.89 25.99 13.92
C PRO A 12 3.65 25.13 13.69
N LEU A 13 3.49 24.03 14.44
CA LEU A 13 2.32 23.18 14.37
C LEU A 13 1.42 23.27 15.62
N ALA A 14 1.56 24.32 16.45
CA ALA A 14 0.63 24.55 17.55
C ALA A 14 -0.83 24.64 17.05
N GLY A 15 -1.75 23.94 17.71
CA GLY A 15 -3.18 23.88 17.33
C GLY A 15 -3.53 22.78 16.32
N TRP A 16 -2.54 22.16 15.67
CA TRP A 16 -2.79 21.02 14.80
C TRP A 16 -3.01 19.73 15.59
N ARG A 17 -4.05 19.00 15.22
CA ARG A 17 -4.33 17.62 15.63
C ARG A 17 -4.34 16.74 14.39
N VAL A 18 -3.30 15.94 14.24
CA VAL A 18 -2.94 15.32 12.96
C VAL A 18 -3.14 13.81 13.02
N LEU A 19 -3.97 13.27 12.13
CA LEU A 19 -4.14 11.83 11.95
C LEU A 19 -2.92 11.24 11.22
N VAL A 20 -2.24 10.32 11.90
CA VAL A 20 -1.12 9.54 11.37
C VAL A 20 -1.65 8.16 10.99
N PRO A 21 -1.73 7.82 9.69
CA PRO A 21 -2.53 6.69 9.17
C PRO A 21 -1.87 5.30 9.33
N ARG A 22 -0.67 5.23 9.93
CA ARG A 22 0.07 3.99 10.17
C ARG A 22 0.68 4.01 11.55
N GLY A 23 0.72 2.85 12.21
CA GLY A 23 1.39 2.66 13.49
C GLY A 23 2.82 2.15 13.37
N GLY A 24 3.30 1.54 14.45
CA GLY A 24 4.66 0.98 14.55
C GLY A 24 5.75 2.05 14.54
N PRO A 25 7.03 1.64 14.35
CA PRO A 25 8.17 2.55 14.43
C PRO A 25 8.07 3.77 13.50
N TRP A 26 7.48 3.58 12.30
CA TRP A 26 7.23 4.69 11.38
C TRP A 26 6.25 5.70 11.97
N GLY A 27 5.10 5.24 12.48
CA GLY A 27 4.07 6.10 13.05
C GLY A 27 4.55 6.82 14.29
N ASP A 28 5.32 6.13 15.14
CA ASP A 28 5.94 6.68 16.33
C ASP A 28 6.96 7.79 15.98
N GLY A 29 7.76 7.58 14.95
CA GLY A 29 8.69 8.58 14.42
C GLY A 29 7.98 9.83 13.91
N VAL A 30 6.94 9.67 13.08
CA VAL A 30 6.12 10.79 12.58
C VAL A 30 5.48 11.54 13.74
N ALA A 31 4.91 10.82 14.71
CA ALA A 31 4.28 11.41 15.88
C ALA A 31 5.28 12.16 16.77
N ALA A 32 6.49 11.65 16.94
CA ALA A 32 7.56 12.35 17.66
C ALA A 32 7.91 13.68 16.98
N THR A 33 8.10 13.69 15.65
CA THR A 33 8.38 14.92 14.88
C THR A 33 7.24 15.94 14.98
N LEU A 34 5.99 15.49 14.89
CA LEU A 34 4.81 16.34 15.05
C LEU A 34 4.75 16.97 16.46
N ARG A 35 4.96 16.18 17.52
CA ARG A 35 4.98 16.68 18.91
C ARG A 35 6.10 17.69 19.13
N ALA A 36 7.29 17.42 18.60
CA ALA A 36 8.44 18.33 18.71
C ALA A 36 8.15 19.71 18.10
N ARG A 37 7.28 19.76 17.09
CA ARG A 37 6.84 21.00 16.41
C ARG A 37 5.55 21.61 16.98
N GLY A 38 4.98 21.01 18.02
CA GLY A 38 3.81 21.53 18.75
C GLY A 38 2.45 20.95 18.37
N ALA A 39 2.38 20.01 17.42
CA ALA A 39 1.14 19.31 17.08
C ALA A 39 0.78 18.22 18.10
N VAL A 40 -0.49 17.81 18.09
CA VAL A 40 -1.00 16.62 18.76
C VAL A 40 -1.22 15.51 17.72
N PRO A 41 -0.33 14.52 17.58
CA PRO A 41 -0.54 13.41 16.65
C PRO A 41 -1.55 12.40 17.21
N VAL A 42 -2.42 11.91 16.34
CA VAL A 42 -3.34 10.80 16.60
C VAL A 42 -2.92 9.64 15.70
N ILE A 43 -2.25 8.64 16.27
CA ILE A 43 -1.87 7.43 15.52
C ILE A 43 -3.11 6.54 15.38
N ALA A 44 -3.57 6.36 14.15
CA ALA A 44 -4.61 5.40 13.79
C ALA A 44 -4.11 4.60 12.59
N PRO A 45 -3.65 3.35 12.80
CA PRO A 45 -3.27 2.49 11.69
C PRO A 45 -4.53 2.17 10.88
N LEU A 46 -4.66 2.74 9.69
CA LEU A 46 -5.81 2.51 8.80
C LEU A 46 -5.57 1.35 7.83
N ILE A 47 -4.31 0.99 7.64
CA ILE A 47 -3.88 -0.16 6.84
C ILE A 47 -3.04 -1.11 7.67
N ASN A 48 -3.15 -2.39 7.34
CA ASN A 48 -2.23 -3.43 7.75
C ASN A 48 -1.96 -4.34 6.53
N PHE A 49 -1.17 -5.38 6.74
CA PHE A 49 -0.88 -6.38 5.74
C PHE A 49 -1.39 -7.75 6.18
N ALA A 50 -1.91 -8.50 5.22
CA ALA A 50 -2.32 -9.89 5.40
C ALA A 50 -1.63 -10.76 4.35
N PRO A 51 -1.49 -12.07 4.60
CA PRO A 51 -1.10 -13.02 3.56
C PRO A 51 -1.95 -12.86 2.29
N THR A 52 -1.38 -13.24 1.15
CA THR A 52 -2.11 -13.34 -0.12
C THR A 52 -3.32 -14.27 0.01
N ASP A 53 -4.39 -14.01 -0.73
CA ASP A 53 -5.54 -14.94 -0.76
C ASP A 53 -5.23 -16.22 -1.57
N ASP A 54 -4.20 -16.16 -2.44
CA ASP A 54 -3.67 -17.33 -3.16
C ASP A 54 -2.46 -17.92 -2.43
N LEU A 55 -2.73 -18.51 -1.27
CA LEU A 55 -1.70 -19.12 -0.40
C LEU A 55 -0.99 -20.27 -1.11
N ALA A 56 -1.72 -21.07 -1.89
CA ALA A 56 -1.17 -22.24 -2.57
C ALA A 56 -0.07 -21.86 -3.57
N THR A 57 -0.28 -20.80 -4.36
CA THR A 57 0.74 -20.31 -5.29
C THR A 57 1.97 -19.77 -4.56
N LEU A 58 1.77 -19.07 -3.44
CA LEU A 58 2.89 -18.59 -2.61
C LEU A 58 3.70 -19.74 -2.02
N GLU A 59 3.04 -20.70 -1.38
CA GLU A 59 3.69 -21.86 -0.77
C GLU A 59 4.46 -22.69 -1.80
N GLN A 60 3.87 -22.92 -2.98
CA GLN A 60 4.55 -23.63 -4.06
C GLN A 60 5.78 -22.85 -4.56
N ALA A 61 5.67 -21.53 -4.72
CA ALA A 61 6.82 -20.72 -5.14
C ALA A 61 7.95 -20.72 -4.12
N LEU A 62 7.63 -20.70 -2.82
CA LEU A 62 8.62 -20.79 -1.75
C LEU A 62 9.24 -22.19 -1.66
N ALA A 63 8.48 -23.25 -1.93
CA ALA A 63 9.00 -24.62 -2.02
C ALA A 63 9.96 -24.78 -3.22
N ASP A 64 9.59 -24.25 -4.39
CA ASP A 64 10.44 -24.25 -5.58
C ASP A 64 11.71 -23.41 -5.38
N LEU A 65 11.59 -22.29 -4.67
CA LEU A 65 12.73 -21.48 -4.23
C LEU A 65 13.68 -22.28 -3.35
N ALA A 66 13.16 -22.95 -2.33
CA ALA A 66 13.96 -23.81 -1.46
C ALA A 66 14.62 -24.97 -2.21
N ALA A 67 14.00 -25.44 -3.31
CA ALA A 67 14.53 -26.47 -4.20
C ALA A 67 15.54 -25.95 -5.24
N GLY A 68 15.94 -24.67 -5.19
CA GLY A 68 16.96 -24.09 -6.06
C GLY A 68 16.49 -23.83 -7.50
N GLN A 69 15.19 -23.64 -7.71
CA GLN A 69 14.61 -23.42 -9.04
C GLN A 69 14.80 -22.00 -9.58
N PHE A 70 15.27 -21.07 -8.76
CA PHE A 70 15.47 -19.67 -9.14
C PHE A 70 16.93 -19.25 -8.96
N ASP A 71 17.43 -18.50 -9.94
CA ASP A 71 18.76 -17.88 -9.86
C ASP A 71 18.69 -16.58 -9.04
N TRP A 72 17.52 -15.92 -9.04
CA TRP A 72 17.25 -14.70 -8.28
C TRP A 72 15.88 -14.73 -7.58
N VAL A 73 15.81 -14.09 -6.42
CA VAL A 73 14.56 -13.64 -5.80
C VAL A 73 14.57 -12.13 -5.57
N THR A 74 13.48 -11.45 -5.91
CA THR A 74 13.36 -10.00 -5.72
C THR A 74 12.35 -9.65 -4.64
N VAL A 75 12.72 -8.66 -3.81
CA VAL A 75 11.97 -8.22 -2.64
C VAL A 75 11.79 -6.71 -2.71
N THR A 76 10.54 -6.28 -2.88
CA THR A 76 10.19 -4.87 -3.14
C THR A 76 9.59 -4.15 -1.93
N SER A 77 9.45 -4.82 -0.79
CA SER A 77 8.94 -4.24 0.45
C SER A 77 9.48 -4.98 1.66
N ALA A 78 9.72 -4.26 2.75
CA ALA A 78 10.01 -4.87 4.06
C ALA A 78 8.88 -5.84 4.50
N THR A 79 7.63 -5.58 4.13
CA THR A 79 6.50 -6.49 4.40
C THR A 79 6.68 -7.86 3.75
N THR A 80 7.30 -7.92 2.56
CA THR A 80 7.61 -9.20 1.91
C THR A 80 8.61 -10.00 2.75
N VAL A 81 9.49 -9.33 3.51
CA VAL A 81 10.42 -9.99 4.43
C VAL A 81 9.68 -10.64 5.59
N ASP A 82 8.67 -9.96 6.14
CA ASP A 82 7.81 -10.53 7.19
C ASP A 82 7.10 -11.80 6.69
N VAL A 83 6.66 -11.81 5.43
CA VAL A 83 6.09 -13.01 4.79
C VAL A 83 7.15 -14.11 4.68
N LEU A 84 8.33 -13.83 4.12
CA LEU A 84 9.40 -14.82 4.02
C LEU A 84 9.76 -15.43 5.38
N TYR A 85 9.83 -14.59 6.42
CA TYR A 85 10.09 -15.02 7.80
C TYR A 85 8.96 -15.88 8.36
N ALA A 86 7.70 -15.47 8.19
CA ALA A 86 6.53 -16.20 8.68
C ALA A 86 6.39 -17.60 8.06
N TYR A 87 6.76 -17.74 6.78
CA TYR A 87 6.78 -19.03 6.07
C TYR A 87 8.09 -19.81 6.25
N ASN A 88 9.03 -19.29 7.05
CA ASN A 88 10.35 -19.86 7.25
C ASN A 88 11.03 -20.22 5.90
N ALA A 89 10.91 -19.30 4.95
CA ALA A 89 11.35 -19.50 3.57
C ALA A 89 12.86 -19.79 3.53
N LYS A 90 13.26 -20.79 2.75
CA LYS A 90 14.68 -21.12 2.56
C LYS A 90 15.13 -20.55 1.23
N ILE A 91 16.13 -19.68 1.27
CA ILE A 91 16.80 -19.16 0.08
C ILE A 91 18.15 -19.89 -0.01
N PRO A 92 18.36 -20.77 -1.01
CA PRO A 92 19.64 -21.44 -1.21
C PRO A 92 20.77 -20.45 -1.46
N GLU A 93 22.00 -20.79 -1.07
CA GLU A 93 23.18 -19.93 -1.33
C GLU A 93 23.45 -19.70 -2.83
N THR A 94 22.92 -20.57 -3.69
CA THR A 94 22.98 -20.45 -5.15
C THR A 94 22.00 -19.42 -5.72
N THR A 95 21.01 -18.98 -4.93
CA THR A 95 20.00 -18.01 -5.34
C THR A 95 20.38 -16.63 -4.80
N LYS A 96 20.55 -15.66 -5.69
CA LYS A 96 20.86 -14.27 -5.31
C LYS A 96 19.61 -13.51 -4.87
N VAL A 97 19.77 -12.55 -3.95
CA VAL A 97 18.66 -11.74 -3.43
C VAL A 97 18.80 -10.27 -3.83
N ALA A 98 17.77 -9.72 -4.47
CA ALA A 98 17.68 -8.29 -4.79
C ALA A 98 16.64 -7.59 -3.91
N ALA A 99 17.03 -6.50 -3.25
CA ALA A 99 16.18 -5.66 -2.43
C ALA A 99 16.00 -4.28 -3.07
N VAL A 100 14.79 -3.72 -3.08
CA VAL A 100 14.51 -2.45 -3.80
C VAL A 100 15.18 -1.22 -3.23
N GLY A 101 15.66 -1.30 -1.99
CA GLY A 101 16.33 -0.21 -1.30
C GLY A 101 16.79 -0.63 0.09
N GLU A 102 17.55 0.26 0.72
CA GLU A 102 18.26 0.00 1.97
C GLU A 102 17.36 -0.48 3.12
N THR A 103 16.16 0.09 3.27
CA THR A 103 15.23 -0.35 4.32
C THR A 103 14.81 -1.82 4.15
N THR A 104 14.58 -2.25 2.91
CA THR A 104 14.22 -3.65 2.61
C THR A 104 15.44 -4.56 2.79
N ALA A 105 16.63 -4.09 2.39
CA ALA A 105 17.88 -4.83 2.56
C ALA A 105 18.24 -5.05 4.03
N ALA A 106 18.06 -4.00 4.86
CA ALA A 106 18.24 -4.06 6.30
C ALA A 106 17.26 -5.05 6.96
N ALA A 107 15.99 -5.05 6.53
CA ALA A 107 15.00 -6.01 7.01
C ALA A 107 15.37 -7.46 6.66
N LEU A 108 15.79 -7.73 5.42
CA LEU A 108 16.27 -9.06 4.99
C LEU A 108 17.47 -9.52 5.82
N SER A 109 18.44 -8.63 6.03
CA SER A 109 19.65 -8.93 6.80
C SER A 109 19.32 -9.22 8.27
N ALA A 110 18.37 -8.50 8.85
CA ALA A 110 17.93 -8.69 10.24
C ALA A 110 17.31 -10.07 10.49
N VAL A 111 16.71 -10.69 9.47
CA VAL A 111 16.16 -12.05 9.54
C VAL A 111 17.11 -13.12 8.99
N GLY A 112 18.35 -12.75 8.67
CA GLY A 112 19.42 -13.68 8.29
C GLY A 112 19.54 -13.97 6.78
N TYR A 113 18.81 -13.27 5.91
CA TYR A 113 19.02 -13.38 4.47
C TYR A 113 20.13 -12.44 4.00
N ARG A 114 21.05 -12.99 3.21
CA ARG A 114 22.05 -12.20 2.49
C ARG A 114 21.38 -11.41 1.37
N VAL A 115 21.81 -10.17 1.17
CA VAL A 115 21.37 -9.31 0.06
C VAL A 115 22.54 -9.14 -0.91
N ASP A 116 22.32 -9.46 -2.18
CA ASP A 116 23.34 -9.39 -3.24
C ASP A 116 23.22 -8.14 -4.10
N LEU A 117 22.04 -7.53 -4.14
CA LEU A 117 21.78 -6.31 -4.90
C LEU A 117 20.85 -5.37 -4.13
N VAL A 118 21.29 -4.12 -3.99
CA VAL A 118 20.47 -2.95 -3.68
C VAL A 118 20.76 -1.91 -4.75
N PRO A 119 19.75 -1.32 -5.42
CA PRO A 119 20.00 -0.36 -6.49
C PRO A 119 20.74 0.88 -6.00
N ASP A 120 21.81 1.30 -6.68
CA ASP A 120 22.69 2.36 -6.17
C ASP A 120 22.13 3.79 -6.34
N ARG A 121 21.24 3.97 -7.33
CA ARG A 121 20.79 5.31 -7.79
C ARG A 121 19.29 5.53 -7.73
N ASP A 122 18.51 4.47 -7.89
CA ASP A 122 17.07 4.52 -8.08
C ASP A 122 16.43 3.37 -7.30
N ASN A 123 16.02 3.66 -6.06
CA ASN A 123 15.38 2.72 -5.14
C ASN A 123 13.92 2.45 -5.52
N SER A 124 13.68 2.12 -6.78
CA SER A 124 12.38 1.79 -7.34
C SER A 124 12.39 0.44 -8.05
N ALA A 125 11.20 -0.10 -8.31
CA ALA A 125 11.03 -1.30 -9.13
C ALA A 125 11.69 -1.17 -10.52
N ALA A 126 11.66 0.02 -11.12
CA ALA A 126 12.28 0.29 -12.41
C ALA A 126 13.81 0.40 -12.31
N GLY A 127 14.32 1.05 -11.26
CA GLY A 127 15.75 1.13 -10.99
C GLY A 127 16.38 -0.24 -10.73
N MET A 128 15.72 -1.07 -9.91
CA MET A 128 16.14 -2.46 -9.70
C MET A 128 16.16 -3.27 -10.99
N ALA A 129 15.08 -3.21 -11.79
CA ALA A 129 15.02 -3.97 -13.04
C ALA A 129 16.18 -3.62 -13.98
N ARG A 130 16.49 -2.32 -14.10
CA ARG A 130 17.59 -1.82 -14.93
C ARG A 130 18.94 -2.39 -14.48
N GLN A 131 19.25 -2.29 -13.19
CA GLN A 131 20.54 -2.76 -12.67
C GLN A 131 20.64 -4.30 -12.72
N MET A 132 19.54 -5.03 -12.51
CA MET A 132 19.52 -6.48 -12.71
C MET A 132 19.81 -6.87 -14.16
N ASN A 133 19.17 -6.19 -15.13
CA ASN A 133 19.38 -6.44 -16.56
C ASN A 133 20.83 -6.13 -16.99
N GLU A 134 21.48 -5.13 -16.38
CA GLU A 134 22.89 -4.81 -16.62
C GLU A 134 23.83 -5.91 -16.08
N LEU A 135 23.48 -6.50 -14.92
CA LEU A 135 24.27 -7.55 -14.27
C LEU A 135 24.10 -8.93 -14.91
N GLU A 136 22.92 -9.21 -15.48
CA GLU A 136 22.56 -10.52 -16.00
C GLU A 136 22.23 -10.44 -17.51
N PRO A 137 23.24 -10.38 -18.40
CA PRO A 137 23.03 -10.27 -19.85
C PRO A 137 22.49 -11.55 -20.51
N GLN A 138 22.26 -12.61 -19.72
CA GLN A 138 21.73 -13.89 -20.17
C GLN A 138 20.42 -14.19 -19.42
N PRO A 139 19.49 -14.97 -20.02
CA PRO A 139 18.26 -15.37 -19.35
C PRO A 139 18.53 -16.01 -17.97
N ARG A 140 17.70 -15.62 -17.00
CA ARG A 140 17.72 -16.10 -15.60
C ARG A 140 16.32 -16.46 -15.18
N ARG A 141 16.21 -17.40 -14.24
CA ARG A 141 14.96 -17.73 -13.56
C ARG A 141 14.82 -16.84 -12.34
N ILE A 142 13.79 -16.00 -12.32
CA ILE A 142 13.60 -14.96 -11.31
C ILE A 142 12.24 -15.13 -10.64
N LEU A 143 12.24 -15.28 -9.32
CA LEU A 143 11.03 -15.17 -8.51
C LEU A 143 10.84 -13.73 -8.06
N THR A 144 9.72 -13.09 -8.40
CA THR A 144 9.39 -11.76 -7.90
C THR A 144 8.27 -11.85 -6.87
N LEU A 145 8.56 -11.38 -5.66
CA LEU A 145 7.57 -11.31 -4.57
C LEU A 145 7.10 -9.88 -4.40
N ARG A 146 5.81 -9.65 -4.64
CA ARG A 146 5.20 -8.30 -4.66
C ARG A 146 3.95 -8.21 -3.80
N SER A 147 3.52 -6.99 -3.51
CA SER A 147 2.18 -6.76 -2.98
C SER A 147 1.13 -6.93 -4.08
N GLU A 148 -0.10 -7.22 -3.68
CA GLU A 148 -1.24 -7.32 -4.60
C GLU A 148 -1.42 -6.06 -5.45
N LEU A 149 -1.34 -4.89 -4.79
CA LEU A 149 -1.52 -3.57 -5.41
C LEU A 149 -0.30 -3.10 -6.23
N ALA A 150 0.85 -3.79 -6.15
CA ALA A 150 2.04 -3.40 -6.88
C ALA A 150 1.84 -3.60 -8.38
N LYS A 151 2.03 -2.52 -9.15
CA LYS A 151 2.10 -2.60 -10.61
C LYS A 151 3.24 -3.53 -11.04
N PRO A 152 3.06 -4.35 -12.08
CA PRO A 152 4.06 -5.34 -12.51
C PRO A 152 5.24 -4.72 -13.28
N VAL A 153 5.70 -3.52 -12.92
CA VAL A 153 6.78 -2.80 -13.62
C VAL A 153 8.08 -3.61 -13.63
N LEU A 154 8.49 -4.12 -12.45
CA LEU A 154 9.68 -4.96 -12.32
C LEU A 154 9.54 -6.24 -13.16
N THR A 155 8.44 -6.97 -12.98
CA THR A 155 8.15 -8.21 -13.72
C THR A 155 8.19 -7.98 -15.23
N ASN A 156 7.47 -6.98 -15.73
CA ASN A 156 7.41 -6.69 -17.16
C ASN A 156 8.79 -6.30 -17.73
N SER A 157 9.57 -5.52 -16.98
CA SER A 157 10.90 -5.09 -17.42
C SER A 157 11.90 -6.24 -17.46
N LEU A 158 11.82 -7.20 -16.53
CA LEU A 158 12.68 -8.38 -16.51
C LEU A 158 12.29 -9.37 -17.62
N VAL A 159 10.98 -9.59 -17.85
CA VAL A 159 10.48 -10.42 -18.96
C VAL A 159 10.90 -9.83 -20.31
N ALA A 160 10.79 -8.51 -20.48
CA ALA A 160 11.20 -7.83 -21.72
C ALA A 160 12.70 -7.95 -22.00
N ALA A 161 13.53 -8.18 -20.99
CA ALA A 161 14.96 -8.46 -21.13
C ALA A 161 15.27 -9.94 -21.39
N GLY A 162 14.25 -10.82 -21.45
CA GLY A 162 14.41 -12.24 -21.78
C GLY A 162 14.57 -13.16 -20.56
N HIS A 163 14.36 -12.67 -19.34
CA HIS A 163 14.35 -13.52 -18.14
C HIS A 163 13.07 -14.35 -18.05
N ASP A 164 13.16 -15.53 -17.43
CA ASP A 164 12.01 -16.34 -17.03
C ASP A 164 11.55 -15.88 -15.65
N VAL A 165 10.43 -15.18 -15.59
CA VAL A 165 9.98 -14.48 -14.37
C VAL A 165 8.69 -15.08 -13.84
N ARG A 166 8.75 -15.65 -12.64
CA ARG A 166 7.56 -16.04 -11.88
C ARG A 166 7.21 -14.92 -10.90
N SER A 167 6.03 -14.31 -11.08
CA SER A 167 5.55 -13.20 -10.26
C SER A 167 4.46 -13.68 -9.31
N VAL A 168 4.69 -13.55 -8.01
CA VAL A 168 3.79 -14.03 -6.96
C VAL A 168 3.42 -12.91 -6.01
N VAL A 169 2.12 -12.82 -5.70
CA VAL A 169 1.61 -11.92 -4.67
C VAL A 169 1.95 -12.52 -3.32
N ALA A 170 2.81 -11.86 -2.55
CA ALA A 170 3.23 -12.32 -1.24
C ALA A 170 2.27 -11.87 -0.13
N TYR A 171 1.67 -10.68 -0.29
CA TYR A 171 0.75 -10.11 0.69
C TYR A 171 -0.22 -9.14 0.02
N ARG A 172 -1.31 -8.86 0.72
CA ARG A 172 -2.26 -7.80 0.38
C ARG A 172 -2.31 -6.73 1.46
N THR A 173 -2.68 -5.52 1.05
CA THR A 173 -2.98 -4.45 1.99
C THR A 173 -4.43 -4.58 2.43
N VAL A 174 -4.68 -4.56 3.74
CA VAL A 174 -6.02 -4.68 4.32
C VAL A 174 -6.36 -3.46 5.14
N GLY A 175 -7.63 -3.09 5.15
CA GLY A 175 -8.15 -2.05 6.03
C GLY A 175 -8.13 -2.46 7.49
N VAL A 176 -7.76 -1.54 8.36
CA VAL A 176 -7.91 -1.67 9.80
C VAL A 176 -8.92 -0.62 10.26
N PRO A 177 -10.05 -1.03 10.85
CA PRO A 177 -11.06 -0.09 11.34
C PRO A 177 -10.47 0.87 12.37
N ALA A 178 -10.64 2.17 12.12
CA ALA A 178 -10.37 3.21 13.08
C ALA A 178 -11.28 3.05 14.30
N LYS A 179 -10.75 3.38 15.48
CA LYS A 179 -11.57 3.42 16.69
C LYS A 179 -12.68 4.45 16.54
N ASP A 180 -13.86 4.19 17.10
CA ASP A 180 -14.99 5.13 17.11
C ASP A 180 -14.62 6.54 17.59
N SER A 181 -13.68 6.64 18.55
CA SER A 181 -13.17 7.92 19.02
C SER A 181 -12.43 8.71 17.94
N VAL A 182 -11.67 8.02 17.09
CA VAL A 182 -10.94 8.64 15.97
C VAL A 182 -11.91 9.06 14.88
N VAL A 183 -12.88 8.20 14.52
CA VAL A 183 -13.93 8.55 13.56
C VAL A 183 -14.68 9.80 14.00
N ARG A 184 -15.04 9.86 15.29
CA ARG A 184 -15.68 11.04 15.86
C ARG A 184 -14.81 12.28 15.85
N ASP A 185 -13.54 12.14 16.19
CA ASP A 185 -12.60 13.26 16.20
C ASP A 185 -12.41 13.85 14.80
N VAL A 186 -12.50 13.02 13.75
CA VAL A 186 -12.55 13.51 12.36
C VAL A 186 -13.87 14.24 12.11
N LEU A 187 -15.01 13.61 12.41
CA LEU A 187 -16.34 14.17 12.15
C LEU A 187 -16.59 15.51 12.85
N ASN A 188 -16.08 15.69 14.07
CA ASN A 188 -16.27 16.92 14.84
C ASN A 188 -15.15 17.96 14.63
N GLY A 189 -14.23 17.72 13.69
CA GLY A 189 -13.15 18.64 13.36
C GLY A 189 -12.06 18.75 14.43
N ARG A 190 -12.06 17.91 15.48
CA ARG A 190 -10.96 17.86 16.45
C ARG A 190 -9.67 17.39 15.79
N ILE A 191 -9.74 16.40 14.90
CA ILE A 191 -8.68 16.09 13.95
C ILE A 191 -8.85 17.03 12.76
N ASN A 192 -7.92 17.96 12.63
CA ASN A 192 -7.96 19.01 11.62
C ASN A 192 -6.95 18.80 10.49
N ALA A 193 -6.16 17.73 10.54
CA ALA A 193 -5.34 17.28 9.44
C ALA A 193 -5.28 15.75 9.32
N ILE A 194 -5.22 15.25 8.08
CA ILE A 194 -5.03 13.84 7.76
C ILE A 194 -3.85 13.69 6.80
N LEU A 195 -2.85 12.89 7.20
CA LEU A 195 -1.72 12.56 6.32
C LEU A 195 -2.10 11.37 5.42
N VAL A 196 -1.90 11.51 4.11
CA VAL A 196 -2.14 10.47 3.11
C VAL A 196 -0.82 10.11 2.43
N THR A 197 -0.33 8.91 2.74
CA THR A 197 1.04 8.49 2.35
C THR A 197 1.09 7.46 1.24
N SER A 198 -0.06 6.97 0.78
CA SER A 198 -0.20 6.03 -0.35
C SER A 198 -1.64 6.02 -0.85
N GLY A 199 -1.87 5.49 -2.05
CA GLY A 199 -3.23 5.27 -2.58
C GLY A 199 -4.06 4.33 -1.68
N SER A 200 -3.45 3.31 -1.08
CA SER A 200 -4.15 2.42 -0.12
C SER A 200 -4.58 3.14 1.15
N VAL A 201 -3.78 4.09 1.66
CA VAL A 201 -4.20 4.96 2.77
C VAL A 201 -5.33 5.87 2.32
N ALA A 202 -5.26 6.45 1.11
CA ALA A 202 -6.33 7.28 0.57
C ALA A 202 -7.66 6.51 0.50
N GLN A 203 -7.63 5.27 0.00
CA GLN A 203 -8.79 4.40 -0.03
C GLN A 203 -9.39 4.20 1.37
N GLN A 204 -8.56 3.85 2.36
CA GLN A 204 -9.03 3.65 3.73
C GLN A 204 -9.54 4.92 4.40
N VAL A 205 -8.93 6.08 4.13
CA VAL A 205 -9.44 7.37 4.61
C VAL A 205 -10.83 7.63 4.03
N ARG A 206 -11.02 7.39 2.72
CA ARG A 206 -12.32 7.60 2.07
C ARG A 206 -13.40 6.66 2.61
N GLU A 207 -13.08 5.38 2.75
CA GLU A 207 -14.01 4.34 3.22
C GLU A 207 -14.42 4.53 4.68
N GLN A 208 -13.47 4.86 5.55
CA GLN A 208 -13.70 4.91 7.00
C GLN A 208 -14.18 6.28 7.50
N PHE A 209 -13.95 7.34 6.74
CA PHE A 209 -14.41 8.69 7.06
C PHE A 209 -15.22 9.24 5.87
N PRO A 210 -16.50 8.85 5.70
CA PRO A 210 -17.33 9.29 4.57
C PRO A 210 -17.69 10.79 4.60
N ASP A 211 -17.75 11.39 5.79
CA ASP A 211 -18.18 12.77 5.99
C ASP A 211 -17.05 13.61 6.64
N ILE A 212 -15.92 13.75 5.95
CA ILE A 212 -14.81 14.60 6.43
C ILE A 212 -15.22 16.07 6.31
N PRO A 213 -15.15 16.87 7.40
CA PRO A 213 -15.45 18.31 7.32
C PRO A 213 -14.54 19.04 6.32
N ASP A 214 -15.12 19.95 5.52
CA ASP A 214 -14.44 20.68 4.45
C ASP A 214 -13.20 21.47 4.93
N ASP A 215 -13.17 21.86 6.20
CA ASP A 215 -12.07 22.59 6.80
C ASP A 215 -10.86 21.69 7.16
N THR A 216 -11.06 20.38 7.25
CA THR A 216 -9.99 19.39 7.50
C THR A 216 -8.96 19.39 6.38
N VAL A 217 -7.68 19.55 6.74
CA VAL A 217 -6.58 19.54 5.76
C VAL A 217 -6.15 18.10 5.46
N ILE A 218 -6.43 17.63 4.25
CA ILE A 218 -5.90 16.35 3.76
C ILE A 218 -4.62 16.62 2.96
N ALA A 219 -3.49 16.09 3.44
CA ALA A 219 -2.16 16.32 2.89
C ALA A 219 -1.58 15.05 2.27
N ALA A 220 -1.19 15.09 1.00
CA ALA A 220 -0.61 13.96 0.29
C ALA A 220 0.92 14.01 0.27
N ILE A 221 1.59 12.87 0.49
CA ILE A 221 3.06 12.78 0.46
C ILE A 221 3.68 13.04 -0.92
N GLY A 222 2.88 13.04 -1.99
CA GLY A 222 3.38 13.35 -3.32
C GLY A 222 2.31 13.27 -4.41
N PRO A 223 2.66 13.68 -5.66
CA PRO A 223 1.69 13.85 -6.74
C PRO A 223 0.95 12.56 -7.12
N ARG A 224 1.64 11.42 -7.05
CA ARG A 224 1.02 10.12 -7.34
C ARG A 224 -0.08 9.79 -6.34
N THR A 225 0.21 9.96 -5.06
CA THR A 225 -0.76 9.73 -3.99
C THR A 225 -1.93 10.69 -4.07
N ALA A 226 -1.67 11.95 -4.42
CA ALA A 226 -2.72 12.94 -4.64
C ALA A 226 -3.65 12.53 -5.80
N HIS A 227 -3.09 12.07 -6.91
CA HIS A 227 -3.86 11.56 -8.03
C HIS A 227 -4.70 10.33 -7.65
N ASP A 228 -4.12 9.36 -6.93
CA ASP A 228 -4.87 8.18 -6.47
C ASP A 228 -6.00 8.57 -5.49
N ALA A 229 -5.80 9.62 -4.67
CA ALA A 229 -6.80 10.14 -3.74
C ALA A 229 -7.93 10.93 -4.43
N ASP A 230 -7.60 11.69 -5.49
CA ASP A 230 -8.57 12.43 -6.30
C ASP A 230 -9.56 11.49 -7.01
N LEU A 231 -9.06 10.36 -7.54
CA LEU A 231 -9.91 9.31 -8.12
C LEU A 231 -10.92 8.71 -7.12
N LEU A 232 -10.66 8.85 -5.82
CA LEU A 232 -11.52 8.39 -4.73
C LEU A 232 -12.41 9.51 -4.17
N GLY A 233 -12.35 10.71 -4.73
CA GLY A 233 -13.10 11.88 -4.24
C GLY A 233 -12.61 12.40 -2.90
N LEU A 234 -11.32 12.24 -2.57
CA LEU A 234 -10.72 12.90 -1.41
C LEU A 234 -10.15 14.27 -1.80
N PRO A 235 -10.59 15.37 -1.14
CA PRO A 235 -10.12 16.71 -1.46
C PRO A 235 -8.72 16.96 -0.88
N ILE A 236 -7.69 16.55 -1.62
CA ILE A 236 -6.29 16.84 -1.25
C ILE A 236 -6.06 18.35 -1.30
N ARG A 237 -5.86 18.96 -0.13
CA ARG A 237 -5.61 20.40 -0.02
C ARG A 237 -4.17 20.76 -0.34
N VAL A 238 -3.25 19.86 -0.06
CA VAL A 238 -1.83 20.15 -0.21
C VAL A 238 -1.02 18.90 -0.51
N ILE A 239 0.01 19.06 -1.34
CA ILE A 239 0.90 17.99 -1.79
C ILE A 239 2.32 18.35 -1.37
N ALA A 240 3.02 17.43 -0.72
CA ALA A 240 4.42 17.64 -0.35
C ALA A 240 5.31 17.79 -1.61
N PRO A 241 6.20 18.80 -1.67
CA PRO A 241 7.09 19.00 -2.81
C PRO A 241 8.16 17.92 -2.94
N ALA A 242 8.57 17.30 -1.82
CA ALA A 242 9.41 16.11 -1.80
C ALA A 242 8.64 14.94 -1.18
N GLN A 243 8.89 13.72 -1.66
CA GLN A 243 8.23 12.50 -1.18
C GLN A 243 8.84 12.01 0.15
N THR A 244 8.87 12.89 1.15
CA THR A 244 9.40 12.63 2.48
C THR A 244 8.41 13.08 3.55
N ILE A 245 8.52 12.48 4.73
CA ILE A 245 7.66 12.86 5.88
C ILE A 245 7.95 14.28 6.34
N ASP A 246 9.22 14.67 6.39
CA ASP A 246 9.59 16.03 6.77
C ASP A 246 8.98 17.05 5.81
N SER A 247 9.03 16.80 4.50
CA SER A 247 8.39 17.68 3.52
C SER A 247 6.87 17.75 3.68
N LEU A 248 6.22 16.64 4.04
CA LEU A 248 4.79 16.60 4.31
C LEU A 248 4.40 17.38 5.57
N ILE A 249 5.22 17.30 6.62
CA ILE A 249 5.04 18.03 7.88
C ILE A 249 5.32 19.53 7.72
N GLU A 250 6.38 19.90 7.00
CA GLU A 250 6.70 21.31 6.70
C GLU A 250 5.56 22.00 5.95
N VAL A 251 5.03 21.34 4.93
CA VAL A 251 3.90 21.86 4.16
C VAL A 251 2.66 22.10 5.03
N LEU A 252 2.39 21.22 6.00
CA LEU A 252 1.30 21.43 6.96
C LEU A 252 1.57 22.64 7.87
N ALA A 253 2.82 22.86 8.24
CA ALA A 253 3.25 23.96 9.10
C ALA A 253 3.13 25.34 8.44
N ASP A 254 3.15 25.39 7.11
CA ASP A 254 2.96 26.62 6.34
C ASP A 254 1.47 27.00 6.15
N LEU A 255 0.54 26.15 6.58
CA LEU A 255 -0.90 26.41 6.51
C LEU A 255 -1.45 27.00 7.82
N PRO A 256 -2.47 27.87 7.75
CA PRO A 256 -3.21 28.26 8.93
C PRO A 256 -3.96 27.06 9.51
N VAL A 257 -4.00 26.95 10.85
CA VAL A 257 -4.84 25.96 11.54
C VAL A 257 -6.30 26.25 11.19
N PRO A 258 -7.05 25.29 10.63
CA PRO A 258 -8.45 25.51 10.33
C PRO A 258 -9.28 25.53 11.63
N GLU A 259 -10.30 26.37 11.64
CA GLU A 259 -11.29 26.42 12.70
C GLU A 259 -12.46 25.47 12.38
N PRO A 260 -12.85 24.57 13.31
CA PRO A 260 -13.95 23.63 13.07
C PRO A 260 -15.24 24.35 12.69
N SER A 261 -15.92 23.85 11.65
CA SER A 261 -17.22 24.36 11.22
C SER A 261 -18.27 24.26 12.34
N ALA A 262 -19.35 25.06 12.26
CA ALA A 262 -20.44 24.98 13.24
C ALA A 262 -21.11 23.60 13.26
N GLU A 263 -21.20 22.94 12.08
CA GLU A 263 -21.73 21.59 11.93
C GLU A 263 -20.82 20.55 12.60
N ALA A 264 -19.51 20.66 12.39
CA ALA A 264 -18.52 19.80 13.06
C ALA A 264 -18.60 19.97 14.60
N ARG A 265 -18.70 21.21 15.09
CA ARG A 265 -18.85 21.49 16.53
C ARG A 265 -20.15 20.97 17.15
N ALA A 266 -21.18 20.72 16.33
CA ALA A 266 -22.44 20.17 16.79
C ALA A 266 -22.39 18.64 17.00
N VAL A 267 -21.38 17.95 16.45
CA VAL A 267 -21.16 16.52 16.69
C VAL A 267 -20.71 16.30 18.15
N PRO A 268 -21.43 15.50 18.95
CA PRO A 268 -21.09 15.29 20.36
C PRO A 268 -19.68 14.73 20.56
N GLU A 269 -19.03 15.08 21.67
CA GLU A 269 -17.69 14.57 21.99
C GLU A 269 -17.69 13.10 22.45
N THR A 270 -18.80 12.61 22.99
CA THR A 270 -19.02 11.29 23.59
C THR A 270 -20.37 10.69 23.15
N GLY A 271 -20.58 9.38 23.30
CA GLY A 271 -21.77 8.68 22.76
C GLY A 271 -21.46 7.71 21.61
N PRO A 272 -22.43 7.27 20.79
CA PRO A 272 -22.21 6.56 19.53
C PRO A 272 -21.78 7.51 18.39
N VAL A 273 -21.09 6.99 17.37
CA VAL A 273 -20.73 7.78 16.17
C VAL A 273 -22.02 8.08 15.39
N PRO A 274 -22.32 9.34 15.05
CA PRO A 274 -23.46 9.65 14.19
C PRO A 274 -23.26 8.95 12.85
N THR A 275 -24.18 8.05 12.48
CA THR A 275 -24.15 7.41 11.17
C THR A 275 -24.69 8.40 10.14
N GLY A 276 -23.80 9.03 9.38
CA GLY A 276 -24.13 9.47 8.02
C GLY A 276 -24.50 8.23 7.19
N THR A 277 -25.36 8.38 6.19
CA THR A 277 -25.84 7.28 5.33
C THR A 277 -24.69 6.54 4.65
N VAL A 278 -24.20 5.49 5.29
CA VAL A 278 -23.38 4.45 4.65
C VAL A 278 -24.33 3.65 3.76
N PRO A 279 -24.13 3.57 2.43
CA PRO A 279 -24.80 2.53 1.67
C PRO A 279 -24.25 1.22 2.21
N THR A 280 -25.12 0.38 2.78
CA THR A 280 -24.79 -0.97 3.20
C THR A 280 -24.39 -1.80 1.97
N GLY A 281 -23.12 -1.69 1.57
CA GLY A 281 -22.45 -2.67 0.74
C GLY A 281 -22.22 -3.91 1.59
N GLY A 282 -23.26 -4.72 1.74
CA GLY A 282 -23.16 -6.03 2.36
C GLY A 282 -22.17 -6.87 1.56
N VAL A 283 -21.00 -7.14 2.14
CA VAL A 283 -20.24 -8.33 1.75
C VAL A 283 -21.02 -9.50 2.33
N ALA A 284 -21.94 -10.04 1.53
CA ALA A 284 -22.59 -11.29 1.85
C ALA A 284 -21.50 -12.36 1.91
N ALA A 285 -21.29 -12.93 3.10
CA ALA A 285 -20.65 -14.22 3.24
C ALA A 285 -21.48 -15.23 2.44
N GLY A 286 -20.96 -15.65 1.28
CA GLY A 286 -21.56 -16.71 0.48
C GLY A 286 -21.49 -18.03 1.23
N THR A 287 -22.56 -18.37 1.95
CA THR A 287 -22.82 -19.74 2.40
C THR A 287 -23.09 -20.58 1.15
N ALA A 288 -22.18 -21.50 0.85
CA ALA A 288 -22.39 -22.54 -0.15
C ALA A 288 -23.55 -23.43 0.28
N HIS A 289 -24.72 -23.19 -0.31
CA HIS A 289 -25.80 -24.17 -0.33
C HIS A 289 -25.58 -25.09 -1.53
N THR A 290 -25.25 -26.35 -1.22
CA THR A 290 -25.33 -27.46 -2.17
C THR A 290 -26.80 -27.73 -2.44
N GLU A 291 -27.29 -27.37 -3.62
CA GLU A 291 -28.59 -27.82 -4.11
C GLU A 291 -28.38 -28.64 -5.39
N ALA A 292 -28.85 -29.87 -5.33
CA ALA A 292 -28.69 -30.89 -6.35
C ALA A 292 -29.51 -30.57 -7.60
N LEU A 293 -28.89 -30.68 -8.78
CA LEU A 293 -29.58 -30.66 -10.06
C LEU A 293 -30.30 -32.00 -10.29
N PRO A 294 -31.56 -32.00 -10.76
CA PRO A 294 -32.29 -33.24 -11.02
C PRO A 294 -31.82 -33.90 -12.32
N THR A 295 -31.80 -35.23 -12.27
CA THR A 295 -31.46 -36.16 -13.34
C THR A 295 -32.57 -36.25 -14.39
N GLY A 296 -32.19 -36.18 -15.67
CA GLY A 296 -32.77 -37.05 -16.71
C GLY A 296 -33.63 -36.42 -17.80
N ALA A 297 -33.13 -36.50 -19.05
CA ALA A 297 -33.79 -36.85 -20.32
C ALA A 297 -32.99 -36.20 -21.47
N ILE A 298 -31.89 -36.81 -21.95
CA ILE A 298 -31.83 -37.74 -23.10
C ILE A 298 -32.81 -37.42 -24.23
N GLU A 299 -32.31 -36.78 -25.29
CA GLU A 299 -32.67 -37.15 -26.66
C GLU A 299 -31.44 -37.01 -27.59
N ARG A 300 -31.18 -38.08 -28.33
CA ARG A 300 -30.10 -38.24 -29.33
C ARG A 300 -30.48 -37.50 -30.60
N ILE A 301 -29.51 -36.93 -31.33
CA ILE A 301 -29.44 -37.03 -32.80
C ILE A 301 -27.97 -37.12 -33.21
N ASP A 302 -27.69 -38.12 -34.05
CA ASP A 302 -26.41 -38.57 -34.59
C ASP A 302 -25.85 -37.69 -35.73
N ASP A 303 -24.51 -37.81 -35.88
CA ASP A 303 -23.69 -37.95 -37.11
C ASP A 303 -23.78 -37.01 -38.34
N ALA A 304 -22.54 -36.79 -38.86
CA ALA A 304 -22.12 -36.44 -40.22
C ALA A 304 -22.44 -34.99 -40.67
N ASP A 305 -21.62 -34.28 -41.44
CA ASP A 305 -20.70 -34.70 -42.49
C ASP A 305 -19.83 -33.49 -42.86
N ALA A 306 -18.58 -33.74 -43.25
CA ALA A 306 -17.74 -32.77 -43.93
C ALA A 306 -17.77 -33.07 -45.43
N PRO A 307 -17.72 -32.06 -46.30
CA PRO A 307 -17.08 -32.27 -47.58
C PRO A 307 -16.00 -31.24 -47.91
N GLN A 308 -14.93 -31.78 -48.48
CA GLN A 308 -13.87 -31.12 -49.22
C GLN A 308 -14.41 -30.46 -50.49
N GLY A 309 -13.69 -29.47 -51.03
CA GLY A 309 -13.91 -29.03 -52.42
C GLY A 309 -13.02 -27.87 -52.85
N ALA A 310 -12.07 -28.16 -53.74
CA ALA A 310 -11.09 -27.26 -54.33
C ALA A 310 -11.60 -26.42 -55.53
N GLY A 311 -10.81 -25.41 -55.91
CA GLY A 311 -10.83 -24.71 -57.20
C GLY A 311 -10.21 -23.31 -57.05
N SER A 312 -9.20 -22.87 -57.80
CA SER A 312 -8.46 -23.36 -58.96
C SER A 312 -7.05 -22.76 -58.96
#